data_AF-A0A9E3W7K7-F1
#
_entry.id   AF-A0A9E3W7K7-F1
#
_cell.length_a   1.000
_cell.length_b   1.000
_cell.length_c   1.000
_cell.angle_alpha   90.00
_cell.angle_beta   90.00
_cell.angle_gamma   90.00
#
_symmetry.space_group_name_H-M   'P 1'
#
loop_
_entity.id
_entity.type
_entity.pdbx_description
1 polymer ?
#
loop_
_entity_poly.entity_id
_entity_poly.type
_entity_poly.pdbx_seq_one_letter_code
_entity_poly.pdbx_strand_id
1 'polypeptide(L)'
;MESIDVIGQDAVRAGVLPEIEAEDIQLEVATQWRLMWWKFRKHHLAMLGATVVIAYYFVAIFAEFFAPTLSTTYLQDYVYAPPQPIQLFRDGRFDPYVNGYGF
;
A
#
# COMPACT_ATOMS: atom_id res chain seq x y z
N MET A 1 -51.44 40.35 3.79
CA MET A 1 -50.69 39.11 4.06
C MET A 1 -50.43 38.28 2.80
N GLU A 2 -50.68 38.81 1.60
CA GLU A 2 -50.63 38.07 0.31
C GLU A 2 -49.39 38.39 -0.56
N SER A 3 -48.48 39.25 -0.10
CA SER A 3 -47.42 39.82 -0.95
C SER A 3 -46.04 39.18 -0.80
N ILE A 4 -45.87 38.16 0.07
CA ILE A 4 -44.57 37.51 0.32
C ILE A 4 -44.43 36.19 -0.45
N ASP A 5 -45.53 35.53 -0.82
CA ASP A 5 -45.52 34.21 -1.47
C ASP A 5 -45.34 34.28 -3.00
N VAL A 6 -45.59 35.45 -3.60
CA VAL A 6 -45.51 35.66 -5.06
C VAL A 6 -44.06 35.67 -5.55
N ILE A 7 -43.16 36.38 -4.87
CA ILE A 7 -41.76 36.54 -5.29
C ILE A 7 -41.00 35.20 -5.26
N GLY A 8 -41.40 34.27 -4.38
CA GLY A 8 -40.81 32.93 -4.29
C GLY A 8 -41.19 32.00 -5.45
N GLN A 9 -42.37 32.16 -6.04
CA GLN A 9 -42.86 31.29 -7.13
C GLN A 9 -42.32 31.69 -8.51
N ASP A 10 -41.90 32.95 -8.66
CA ASP A 10 -41.41 33.51 -9.92
C ASP A 10 -39.98 33.02 -10.22
N ALA A 11 -39.15 32.91 -9.18
CA ALA A 11 -37.78 32.39 -9.28
C ALA A 11 -37.75 30.89 -9.65
N VAL A 12 -38.71 30.12 -9.14
CA VAL A 12 -38.85 28.69 -9.46
C VAL A 12 -39.37 28.48 -10.89
N ARG A 13 -40.26 29.36 -11.39
CA ARG A 13 -40.77 29.32 -12.78
C ARG A 13 -39.75 29.76 -13.82
N ALA A 14 -38.80 30.63 -13.46
CA ALA A 14 -37.82 31.15 -14.40
C ALA A 14 -36.75 30.12 -14.81
N GLY A 15 -36.65 28.97 -14.14
CA GLY A 15 -35.60 27.98 -14.42
C GLY A 15 -34.18 28.54 -14.18
N VAL A 16 -34.07 29.66 -13.45
CA VAL A 16 -32.81 30.35 -13.14
C VAL A 16 -32.37 29.95 -11.74
N LEU A 17 -32.24 28.65 -11.51
CA LEU A 17 -31.43 28.13 -10.42
C LEU A 17 -30.17 27.56 -11.08
N PRO A 18 -28.99 28.09 -10.74
CA PRO A 18 -27.78 27.87 -11.52
C PRO A 18 -27.41 26.39 -11.48
N GLU A 19 -27.12 25.85 -12.66
CA GLU A 19 -26.55 24.52 -12.89
C GLU A 19 -25.34 24.22 -11.97
N ILE A 20 -24.68 25.29 -11.49
CA ILE A 20 -23.60 25.29 -10.50
C ILE A 20 -23.99 24.64 -9.15
N GLU A 21 -25.19 24.87 -8.61
CA GLU A 21 -25.56 24.26 -7.31
C GLU A 21 -25.90 22.77 -7.45
N ALA A 22 -26.41 22.33 -8.60
CA ALA A 22 -26.76 20.94 -8.83
C ALA A 22 -25.51 20.05 -9.03
N GLU A 23 -24.44 20.60 -9.60
CA GLU A 23 -23.16 19.91 -9.76
C GLU A 23 -22.42 19.77 -8.42
N ASP A 24 -22.43 20.83 -7.60
CA ASP A 24 -21.82 20.84 -6.26
C ASP A 24 -22.51 19.87 -5.30
N ILE A 25 -23.85 19.79 -5.32
CA ILE A 25 -24.60 18.85 -4.48
C ILE A 25 -24.35 17.39 -4.89
N GLN A 26 -24.19 17.10 -6.19
CA GLN A 26 -23.82 15.76 -6.65
C GLN A 26 -22.38 15.41 -6.29
N LEU A 27 -21.49 16.40 -6.21
CA LEU A 27 -20.14 16.23 -5.67
C LEU A 27 -20.16 15.99 -4.14
N GLU A 28 -21.13 16.56 -3.41
CA GLU A 28 -21.32 16.33 -1.96
C GLU A 28 -21.88 14.94 -1.62
N VAL A 29 -22.54 14.25 -2.56
CA VAL A 29 -22.84 12.81 -2.45
C VAL A 29 -21.66 11.95 -2.93
N ALA A 30 -20.46 12.51 -3.10
CA ALA A 30 -19.27 11.70 -3.30
C ALA A 30 -18.97 10.93 -2.01
N THR A 31 -19.24 9.62 -2.06
CA THR A 31 -18.87 8.57 -1.10
C THR A 31 -17.82 9.06 -0.10
N GLN A 32 -18.21 9.19 1.18
CA GLN A 32 -17.44 9.64 2.35
C GLN A 32 -15.94 9.24 2.35
N TRP A 33 -15.64 8.09 1.74
CA TRP A 33 -14.30 7.57 1.47
C TRP A 33 -13.37 8.50 0.68
N ARG A 34 -13.87 9.22 -0.34
CA ARG A 34 -13.07 10.21 -1.12
C ARG A 34 -12.59 11.36 -0.22
N LEU A 35 -13.48 11.85 0.64
CA LEU A 35 -13.17 12.92 1.58
C LEU A 35 -12.13 12.47 2.64
N MET A 36 -12.24 11.20 3.08
CA MET A 36 -11.24 10.59 3.97
C MET A 36 -9.88 10.44 3.29
N TRP A 37 -9.84 10.00 2.03
CA TRP A 37 -8.60 9.84 1.28
C TRP A 37 -7.85 11.17 1.08
N TRP A 38 -8.57 12.25 0.78
CA TRP A 38 -7.97 13.57 0.65
C TRP A 38 -7.37 14.09 1.95
N LYS A 39 -8.04 13.85 3.10
CA LYS A 39 -7.48 14.17 4.42
C LYS A 39 -6.25 13.30 4.74
N PHE A 40 -6.31 12.01 4.46
CA PHE A 40 -5.21 11.06 4.68
C PHE A 40 -3.94 11.47 3.92
N ARG A 41 -4.08 11.84 2.63
CA ARG A 41 -2.95 12.26 1.79
C ARG A 41 -2.27 13.56 2.21
N LYS A 42 -2.92 14.41 3.03
CA LYS A 42 -2.29 15.64 3.56
C LYS A 42 -1.28 15.36 4.68
N HIS A 43 -1.33 14.19 5.32
CA HIS A 43 -0.42 13.84 6.40
C HIS A 43 0.82 13.10 5.86
N HIS A 44 1.97 13.77 5.85
CA HIS A 44 3.24 13.19 5.41
C HIS A 44 3.61 11.91 6.19
N LEU A 45 3.32 11.87 7.50
CA LEU A 45 3.58 10.70 8.34
C LEU A 45 2.70 9.50 7.96
N ALA A 46 1.44 9.75 7.60
CA ALA A 46 0.51 8.72 7.16
C ALA A 46 0.88 8.16 5.78
N MET A 47 1.35 9.03 4.88
CA MET A 47 1.85 8.64 3.55
C MET A 47 3.13 7.81 3.63
N LEU A 48 4.03 8.14 4.55
CA LEU A 48 5.24 7.34 4.81
C LEU A 48 4.85 5.93 5.27
N GLY A 49 3.94 5.83 6.25
CA GLY A 49 3.45 4.54 6.74
C GLY A 49 2.78 3.72 5.64
N ALA A 50 1.91 4.33 4.83
CA ALA A 50 1.29 3.66 3.69
C ALA A 50 2.33 3.15 2.68
N THR A 51 3.37 3.95 2.40
CA THR A 51 4.46 3.56 1.49
C THR A 51 5.22 2.34 2.02
N VAL A 52 5.56 2.31 3.30
CA VAL A 52 6.24 1.17 3.94
C VAL A 52 5.39 -0.09 3.86
N VAL A 53 4.09 0.01 4.15
CA VAL A 53 3.16 -1.12 4.05
C VAL A 53 3.11 -1.65 2.62
N ILE A 54 2.94 -0.76 1.63
CA ILE A 54 2.94 -1.14 0.21
C ILE A 54 4.25 -1.83 -0.18
N ALA A 55 5.39 -1.34 0.28
CA ALA A 55 6.69 -1.95 0.02
C ALA A 55 6.78 -3.38 0.59
N TYR A 56 6.30 -3.61 1.81
CA TYR A 56 6.24 -4.96 2.38
C TYR A 56 5.36 -5.91 1.56
N TYR A 57 4.16 -5.45 1.17
CA TYR A 57 3.28 -6.26 0.32
C TYR A 57 3.87 -6.52 -1.06
N PHE A 58 4.60 -5.56 -1.63
CA PHE A 58 5.31 -5.75 -2.89
C PHE A 58 6.35 -6.88 -2.76
N VAL A 59 7.21 -6.83 -1.74
CA VAL A 59 8.18 -7.90 -1.48
C VAL A 59 7.49 -9.24 -1.23
N ALA A 60 6.35 -9.25 -0.53
CA ALA A 60 5.60 -10.48 -0.24
C ALA A 60 4.99 -11.12 -1.51
N ILE A 61 4.48 -10.33 -2.46
CA ILE A 61 3.95 -10.84 -3.73
C ILE A 61 5.08 -11.41 -4.59
N PHE A 62 6.24 -10.77 -4.57
CA PHE A 62 7.44 -11.24 -5.26
C PHE A 62 8.33 -12.12 -4.36
N ALA A 63 7.77 -12.74 -3.32
CA ALA A 63 8.54 -13.52 -2.36
C ALA A 63 9.29 -14.67 -3.03
N GLU A 64 8.72 -15.30 -4.06
CA GLU A 64 9.39 -16.37 -4.81
C GLU A 64 10.63 -15.89 -5.59
N PHE A 65 10.68 -14.61 -5.96
CA PHE A 65 11.85 -14.03 -6.61
C PHE A 65 12.94 -13.62 -5.60
N PHE A 66 12.53 -13.10 -4.44
CA PHE A 66 13.48 -12.63 -3.42
C PHE A 66 13.97 -13.74 -2.48
N ALA A 67 13.20 -14.81 -2.27
CA ALA A 67 13.57 -15.88 -1.36
C ALA A 67 14.44 -16.93 -2.07
N PRO A 68 15.63 -17.25 -1.56
CA PRO A 68 16.46 -18.32 -2.11
C PRO A 68 15.85 -19.72 -1.88
N THR A 69 15.05 -19.88 -0.82
CA THR A 69 14.34 -21.11 -0.50
C THR A 69 12.97 -20.80 0.05
N LEU A 70 11.93 -21.51 -0.41
CA LEU A 70 10.59 -21.42 0.16
C LEU A 70 10.56 -22.03 1.57
N SER A 71 9.63 -21.59 2.41
CA SER A 71 9.43 -22.15 3.77
C SER A 71 9.12 -23.65 3.78
N THR A 72 8.60 -24.18 2.67
CA THR A 72 8.36 -25.62 2.47
C THR A 72 9.59 -26.39 2.01
N THR A 73 10.71 -25.71 1.72
CA THR A 73 11.93 -26.36 1.22
C THR A 73 12.64 -27.01 2.39
N TYR A 74 12.68 -28.35 2.38
CA TYR A 74 13.35 -29.12 3.42
C TYR A 74 14.64 -29.73 2.86
N LEU A 75 15.77 -29.30 3.42
CA LEU A 75 17.10 -29.77 3.07
C LEU A 75 17.45 -31.02 3.90
N GLN A 76 17.01 -32.20 3.45
CA GLN A 76 17.18 -33.49 4.17
C GLN A 76 18.64 -33.78 4.52
N ASP A 77 19.53 -33.46 3.61
CA ASP A 77 20.97 -33.62 3.70
C ASP A 77 21.62 -32.80 4.83
N TYR A 78 20.95 -31.75 5.30
CA TYR A 78 21.49 -30.81 6.29
C TYR A 78 20.77 -30.88 7.65
N VAL A 79 19.86 -31.85 7.84
CA VAL A 79 19.04 -31.98 9.07
C VAL A 79 19.88 -32.22 10.33
N TYR A 80 20.96 -32.99 10.17
CA TYR A 80 21.89 -33.33 11.26
C TYR A 80 23.27 -32.67 11.07
N ALA A 81 23.37 -31.67 10.19
CA ALA A 81 24.63 -30.96 9.97
C ALA A 81 24.99 -30.16 11.23
N PRO A 82 26.16 -30.40 11.86
CA PRO A 82 26.63 -29.54 12.94
C PRO A 82 26.84 -28.10 12.45
N PRO A 83 26.66 -27.08 13.32
CA PRO A 83 26.96 -25.70 12.97
C PRO A 83 28.45 -25.55 12.64
N GLN A 84 28.76 -25.13 11.42
CA GLN A 84 30.14 -24.96 10.94
C GLN A 84 30.53 -23.48 10.92
N PRO A 85 31.75 -23.11 11.39
CA PRO A 85 32.24 -21.75 11.28
C PRO A 85 32.61 -21.41 9.83
N ILE A 86 32.38 -20.16 9.43
CA ILE A 86 32.78 -19.62 8.12
C ILE A 86 34.29 -19.47 8.09
N GLN A 87 34.98 -20.13 7.17
CA GLN A 87 36.43 -20.01 7.00
C GLN A 87 36.72 -18.98 5.92
N LEU A 88 37.39 -17.88 6.27
CA LEU A 88 37.59 -16.73 5.38
C LEU A 88 38.79 -16.87 4.43
N PHE A 89 39.71 -17.79 4.73
CA PHE A 89 40.96 -17.96 4.00
C PHE A 89 41.15 -19.39 3.54
N ARG A 90 41.45 -19.56 2.26
CA ARG A 90 41.84 -20.83 1.64
C ARG A 90 43.21 -20.64 0.98
N ASP A 91 44.21 -21.40 1.42
CA ASP A 91 45.57 -21.36 0.86
C ASP A 91 46.18 -19.95 0.73
N GLY A 92 45.92 -19.09 1.72
CA GLY A 92 46.42 -17.71 1.76
C GLY A 92 45.65 -16.70 0.89
N ARG A 93 44.56 -17.12 0.21
CA ARG A 93 43.64 -16.24 -0.51
C ARG A 93 42.37 -16.01 0.29
N PHE A 94 41.80 -14.80 0.18
CA PHE A 94 40.51 -14.47 0.77
C PHE A 94 39.40 -15.09 -0.08
N ASP A 95 38.91 -16.24 0.37
CA ASP A 95 37.87 -17.05 -0.28
C ASP A 95 37.00 -17.69 0.80
N PRO A 96 35.92 -17.01 1.24
CA PRO A 96 35.04 -17.51 2.27
C PRO A 96 34.38 -18.84 1.89
N TYR A 97 34.61 -19.89 2.66
CA TYR A 97 34.06 -21.22 2.39
C TYR A 97 33.57 -21.95 3.64
N VAL A 98 32.76 -22.98 3.39
CA VAL A 98 32.27 -23.95 4.38
C VAL A 98 32.57 -25.35 3.84
N ASN A 99 32.85 -26.31 4.74
CA ASN A 99 33.13 -27.69 4.33
C ASN A 99 31.84 -28.37 3.86
N GLY A 100 31.85 -28.88 2.62
CA GLY A 100 30.74 -29.68 2.10
C GLY A 100 30.57 -30.98 2.89
N TYR A 101 29.33 -31.44 3.01
CA TYR A 101 29.03 -32.79 3.48
C TYR A 101 29.08 -33.74 2.29
N GLY A 102 29.77 -34.87 2.45
CA GLY A 102 29.64 -36.01 1.55
C GLY A 102 28.64 -36.98 2.16
N PHE A 103 27.63 -37.36 1.38
CA PHE A 103 26.72 -38.47 1.69
C PHE A 103 27.16 -39.70 0.91
#